data_AF-H9ZRT2-F1
#
_entry.id   AF-H9ZRT2-F1
#
_cell.length_a   1.000
_cell.length_b   1.000
_cell.length_c   1.000
_cell.angle_alpha   90.00
_cell.angle_beta   90.00
_cell.angle_gamma   90.00
#
_symmetry.space_group_name_H-M   'P 1'
#
loop_
_entity.id
_entity.type
_entity.pdbx_description
1 polymer ?
#
loop_
_entity_poly.entity_id
_entity_poly.type
_entity_poly.pdbx_seq_one_letter_code
_entity_poly.pdbx_strand_id
1 'polypeptide(L)'
;MTFEEYQKEAQKTALYPEAYRLVYPALGLAGEAGELANKVKKVLRDHGGHLSEEAREAILAELGDVLWYVAQVATDLGESLEAVAQANLAKLRSRKERGRLGGDGDDR
;
A
#
# COMPACT_ATOMS: atom_id res chain seq x y z
N MET A 1 5.18 -9.72 13.82
CA MET A 1 5.60 -10.06 12.45
C MET A 1 6.46 -8.92 11.93
N THR A 2 7.65 -9.20 11.42
CA THR A 2 8.53 -8.24 10.72
C THR A 2 8.08 -8.05 9.27
N PHE A 3 8.64 -7.06 8.55
CA PHE A 3 8.38 -6.92 7.11
C PHE A 3 8.85 -8.14 6.32
N GLU A 4 9.99 -8.71 6.70
CA GLU A 4 10.51 -9.93 6.07
C GLU A 4 9.58 -11.13 6.31
N GLU A 5 9.15 -11.34 7.55
CA GLU A 5 8.20 -12.40 7.89
C GLU A 5 6.90 -12.22 7.12
N TYR A 6 6.35 -11.01 7.08
CA TYR A 6 5.12 -10.71 6.35
C TYR A 6 5.26 -10.97 4.85
N GLN A 7 6.32 -10.47 4.22
CA GLN A 7 6.55 -10.64 2.78
C GLN A 7 6.68 -12.14 2.43
N LYS A 8 7.40 -12.93 3.24
CA LYS A 8 7.53 -14.38 3.06
C LYS A 8 6.19 -15.10 3.20
N GLU A 9 5.35 -14.75 4.17
CA GLU A 9 4.02 -15.35 4.32
C GLU A 9 3.08 -14.94 3.18
N ALA A 10 3.10 -13.66 2.77
CA ALA A 10 2.29 -13.16 1.67
C ALA A 10 2.62 -13.87 0.35
N GLN A 11 3.91 -14.07 0.05
CA GLN A 11 4.37 -14.75 -1.16
C GLN A 11 3.79 -16.18 -1.30
N LYS A 12 3.56 -16.91 -0.20
CA LYS A 12 2.99 -18.27 -0.24
C LYS A 12 1.59 -18.34 -0.82
N THR A 13 0.89 -17.21 -0.83
CA THR A 13 -0.49 -17.09 -1.34
C THR A 13 -0.55 -16.44 -2.73
N ALA A 14 0.59 -16.02 -3.28
CA ALA A 14 0.65 -15.38 -4.59
C ALA A 14 0.43 -16.40 -5.70
N LEU A 15 -0.63 -16.19 -6.50
CA LEU A 15 -0.94 -17.04 -7.63
C LEU A 15 -1.35 -16.20 -8.85
N TYR A 16 -0.40 -16.06 -9.78
CA TYR A 16 -0.60 -15.44 -11.08
C TYR A 16 0.49 -15.92 -12.06
N PRO A 17 0.27 -15.85 -13.38
CA PRO A 17 1.27 -16.30 -14.35
C PRO A 17 2.55 -15.47 -14.28
N GLU A 18 3.71 -16.13 -14.35
CA GLU A 18 5.04 -15.49 -14.35
C GLU A 18 5.17 -14.39 -15.42
N ALA A 19 4.57 -14.59 -16.60
CA ALA A 19 4.54 -13.61 -17.69
C ALA A 19 3.89 -12.27 -17.30
N TYR A 20 3.09 -12.24 -16.24
CA TYR A 20 2.37 -11.07 -15.76
C TYR A 20 2.77 -10.67 -14.34
N ARG A 21 3.88 -11.18 -13.81
CA ARG A 21 4.29 -11.00 -12.41
C ARG A 21 4.39 -9.54 -11.95
N LEU A 22 4.59 -8.58 -12.85
CA LEU A 22 4.52 -7.15 -12.48
C LEU A 22 3.17 -6.52 -12.80
N VAL A 23 2.57 -6.87 -13.95
CA VAL A 23 1.32 -6.27 -14.41
C VAL A 23 0.16 -6.65 -13.51
N TYR A 24 0.06 -7.93 -13.14
CA TYR A 24 -1.02 -8.45 -12.31
C TYR A 24 -1.07 -7.76 -10.93
N PRO A 25 0.01 -7.79 -10.11
CA PRO A 25 -0.05 -7.17 -8.79
C PRO A 25 -0.10 -5.63 -8.86
N ALA A 26 0.44 -4.99 -9.89
CA ALA A 26 0.30 -3.53 -10.06
C ALA A 26 -1.15 -3.11 -10.35
N LEU A 27 -1.86 -3.86 -11.19
CA LEU A 27 -3.28 -3.61 -11.45
C LEU A 27 -4.15 -3.94 -10.23
N GLY A 28 -3.84 -5.03 -9.53
CA GLY A 28 -4.47 -5.37 -8.26
C GLY A 28 -4.31 -4.25 -7.23
N LEU A 29 -3.09 -3.76 -7.03
CA LEU A 29 -2.80 -2.62 -6.15
C LEU A 29 -3.66 -1.40 -6.46
N ALA A 30 -3.82 -1.06 -7.74
CA ALA A 30 -4.67 0.06 -8.16
C ALA A 30 -6.15 -0.19 -7.83
N GLY A 31 -6.61 -1.43 -7.99
CA GLY A 31 -7.95 -1.87 -7.59
C GLY A 31 -8.19 -1.66 -6.10
N GLU A 32 -7.34 -2.23 -5.25
CA GLU A 32 -7.49 -2.18 -3.79
C GLU A 32 -7.34 -0.75 -3.25
N ALA A 33 -6.47 0.06 -3.84
CA ALA A 33 -6.41 1.49 -3.52
C ALA A 33 -7.73 2.22 -3.84
N GLY A 34 -8.39 1.83 -4.94
CA GLY A 34 -9.71 2.33 -5.31
C GLY A 34 -10.82 1.85 -4.35
N GLU A 35 -10.76 0.60 -3.91
CA GLU A 35 -11.68 0.04 -2.91
C GLU A 35 -11.53 0.76 -1.56
N LEU A 36 -10.30 0.93 -1.09
CA LEU A 36 -9.97 1.71 0.11
C LEU A 36 -10.55 3.12 0.02
N ALA A 37 -10.32 3.82 -1.09
CA ALA A 37 -10.88 5.15 -1.33
C ALA A 37 -12.41 5.15 -1.31
N ASN A 38 -13.04 4.11 -1.87
CA ASN A 38 -14.49 3.95 -1.86
C ASN A 38 -15.07 3.75 -0.45
N LYS A 39 -14.41 2.98 0.43
CA LYS A 39 -14.84 2.83 1.83
C LYS A 39 -14.80 4.16 2.55
N VAL A 40 -13.68 4.89 2.45
CA VAL A 40 -13.52 6.21 3.07
C VAL A 40 -14.57 7.20 2.55
N LYS A 41 -14.80 7.22 1.23
CA LYS A 41 -15.84 8.06 0.61
C LYS A 41 -17.24 7.76 1.16
N LYS A 42 -17.59 6.49 1.38
CA LYS A 42 -18.88 6.08 1.97
C LYS A 42 -19.02 6.57 3.41
N VAL A 43 -17.95 6.51 4.22
CA VAL A 43 -17.94 7.07 5.58
C VAL A 43 -18.28 8.56 5.57
N LEU A 44 -17.67 9.32 4.66
CA LEU A 44 -17.97 10.75 4.50
C LEU A 44 -19.42 11.00 4.05
N ARG A 45 -19.89 10.26 3.04
CA ARG A 45 -21.21 10.46 2.41
C ARG A 45 -22.37 10.03 3.31
N ASP A 46 -22.27 8.84 3.89
CA ASP A 46 -23.40 8.15 4.54
C ASP A 46 -23.39 8.33 6.07
N HIS A 47 -22.22 8.59 6.65
CA HIS A 47 -22.05 8.70 8.10
C HIS A 47 -21.53 10.08 8.54
N GLY A 48 -21.52 11.08 7.65
CA GLY A 48 -21.06 12.43 7.96
C GLY A 48 -19.61 12.49 8.42
N GLY A 49 -18.78 11.53 8.00
CA GLY A 49 -17.40 11.39 8.44
C GLY A 49 -17.22 10.66 9.78
N HIS A 50 -18.31 10.22 10.42
CA HIS A 50 -18.22 9.40 11.63
C HIS A 50 -17.78 7.98 11.28
N LEU A 51 -16.63 7.57 11.81
CA LEU A 51 -16.06 6.25 11.58
C LEU A 51 -16.59 5.27 12.65
N SER A 52 -17.53 4.41 12.25
CA SER A 52 -17.96 3.28 13.09
C SER A 52 -16.90 2.18 13.10
N GLU A 53 -17.01 1.22 14.03
CA GLU A 53 -16.07 0.10 14.09
C GLU A 53 -16.17 -0.77 12.83
N GLU A 54 -17.37 -1.00 12.30
CA GLU A 54 -17.57 -1.79 11.08
C GLU A 54 -16.94 -1.11 9.87
N ALA A 55 -17.06 0.22 9.78
CA ALA A 55 -16.40 0.99 8.72
C ALA A 55 -14.87 0.98 8.86
N ARG A 56 -14.37 1.06 10.10
CA ARG A 56 -12.93 0.95 10.41
C ARG A 56 -12.39 -0.41 10.00
N GLU A 57 -13.05 -1.50 10.37
CA GLU A 57 -12.67 -2.87 9.99
C GLU A 57 -12.66 -3.04 8.48
N ALA A 58 -13.69 -2.52 7.78
CA ALA A 58 -13.73 -2.56 6.33
C ALA A 58 -12.57 -1.80 5.68
N ILE A 59 -12.17 -0.63 6.21
CA ILE A 59 -10.99 0.11 5.71
C ILE A 59 -9.69 -0.65 5.99
N LEU A 60 -9.58 -1.29 7.16
CA LEU A 60 -8.40 -2.08 7.51
C LEU A 60 -8.24 -3.31 6.61
N ALA A 61 -9.35 -3.93 6.17
CA ALA A 61 -9.33 -5.01 5.20
C ALA A 61 -8.69 -4.55 3.88
N GLU A 62 -9.23 -3.50 3.26
CA GLU A 62 -8.68 -2.97 1.99
C GLU A 62 -7.22 -2.49 2.14
N LEU A 63 -6.85 -1.94 3.30
CA LEU A 63 -5.47 -1.56 3.59
C LEU A 63 -4.55 -2.78 3.66
N GLY A 64 -5.05 -3.90 4.18
CA GLY A 64 -4.37 -5.19 4.17
C GLY A 64 -4.14 -5.71 2.75
N ASP A 65 -5.13 -5.58 1.87
CA ASP A 65 -5.03 -5.99 0.47
C ASP A 65 -4.04 -5.11 -0.31
N VAL A 66 -4.06 -3.79 -0.07
CA VAL A 66 -3.02 -2.87 -0.56
C VAL A 66 -1.62 -3.32 -0.11
N LEU A 67 -1.46 -3.64 1.18
CA LEU A 67 -0.17 -4.09 1.71
C LEU A 67 0.28 -5.41 1.07
N TRP A 68 -0.65 -6.33 0.82
CA TRP A 68 -0.36 -7.60 0.15
C TRP A 68 0.19 -7.38 -1.25
N TYR A 69 -0.45 -6.52 -2.06
CA TYR A 69 0.06 -6.22 -3.40
C TYR A 69 1.38 -5.46 -3.39
N VAL A 70 1.62 -4.55 -2.44
CA VAL A 70 2.93 -3.92 -2.28
C VAL A 70 4.02 -4.97 -1.99
N ALA A 71 3.71 -5.96 -1.14
CA ALA A 71 4.61 -7.07 -0.86
C ALA A 71 4.92 -7.93 -2.09
N GLN A 72 3.92 -8.20 -2.93
CA GLN A 72 4.11 -8.95 -4.16
C GLN A 72 4.95 -8.18 -5.18
N VAL A 73 4.66 -6.89 -5.40
CA VAL A 73 5.46 -6.06 -6.30
C VAL A 73 6.91 -5.99 -5.84
N ALA A 74 7.17 -5.82 -4.53
CA ALA A 74 8.54 -5.84 -4.00
C ALA A 74 9.22 -7.19 -4.27
N THR A 75 8.51 -8.30 -4.01
CA THR A 75 9.01 -9.66 -4.25
C THR A 75 9.35 -9.92 -5.72
N ASP A 76 8.47 -9.53 -6.64
CA ASP A 76 8.66 -9.70 -8.09
C ASP A 76 9.76 -8.81 -8.68
N LEU A 77 10.11 -7.72 -7.97
CA LEU A 77 11.26 -6.87 -8.27
C LEU A 77 12.57 -7.36 -7.61
N GLY A 78 12.51 -8.39 -6.76
CA GLY A 78 13.68 -8.90 -6.03
C GLY A 78 14.10 -8.01 -4.85
N GLU A 79 13.20 -7.17 -4.34
CA GLU A 79 13.46 -6.24 -3.25
C GLU A 79 12.71 -6.63 -1.97
N SER A 80 13.27 -6.24 -0.81
CA SER A 80 12.60 -6.44 0.48
C SER A 80 11.67 -5.27 0.79
N LEU A 81 10.52 -5.56 1.43
CA LEU A 81 9.63 -4.52 1.96
C LEU A 81 10.36 -3.57 2.92
N GLU A 82 11.33 -4.09 3.68
CA GLU A 82 12.16 -3.27 4.55
C GLU A 82 12.99 -2.26 3.74
N ALA A 83 13.64 -2.68 2.65
CA ALA A 83 14.39 -1.77 1.78
C ALA A 83 13.48 -0.69 1.18
N VAL A 84 12.29 -1.07 0.72
CA VAL A 84 11.26 -0.12 0.21
C VAL A 84 10.87 0.90 1.29
N ALA A 85 10.60 0.44 2.51
CA ALA A 85 10.22 1.30 3.63
C ALA A 85 11.37 2.24 4.05
N GLN A 86 12.61 1.74 4.15
CA GLN A 86 13.79 2.52 4.49
C GLN A 86 14.06 3.61 3.44
N ALA A 87 14.00 3.26 2.14
CA ALA A 87 14.17 4.21 1.04
C ALA A 87 13.08 5.32 1.08
N ASN A 88 11.82 4.94 1.35
CA ASN A 88 10.73 5.90 1.51
C ASN A 88 10.99 6.87 2.68
N LEU A 89 11.37 6.36 3.85
CA LEU A 89 11.65 7.18 5.02
C LEU A 89 12.85 8.11 4.81
N ALA A 90 13.92 7.64 4.19
CA ALA A 90 15.09 8.46 3.86
C ALA A 90 14.69 9.63 2.94
N LYS A 91 13.91 9.35 1.90
CA LYS A 91 13.34 10.36 0.99
C LYS A 91 12.49 11.39 1.74
N LEU A 92 11.57 10.94 2.59
CA LEU A 92 10.67 11.82 3.36
C LEU A 92 11.43 12.68 4.39
N ARG A 93 12.48 12.14 5.03
CA ARG A 93 13.34 12.90 5.94
C ARG A 93 14.12 14.00 5.21
N SER A 94 14.71 13.68 4.06
CA SER A 94 15.36 14.66 3.20
C SER A 94 14.40 15.78 2.75
N ARG A 95 13.16 15.43 2.37
CA ARG A 95 12.09 16.41 2.09
C ARG A 95 11.83 17.34 3.26
N LYS A 96 11.75 16.78 4.48
CA LYS A 96 11.51 17.53 5.71
C LYS A 96 12.63 18.51 6.00
N GLU A 97 13.88 18.07 5.94
CA GLU A 97 15.07 18.89 6.20
C GLU A 97 15.18 20.07 5.21
N ARG A 98 14.78 19.86 3.95
CA ARG A 98 14.78 20.90 2.91
C ARG A 98 13.55 21.82 2.95
N GLY A 99 12.60 21.59 3.86
CA GLY A 99 11.33 22.34 3.88
C GLY A 99 10.45 22.12 2.65
N ARG A 100 10.56 20.96 1.98
CA ARG A 100 9.87 20.64 0.71
C ARG A 100 8.70 19.65 0.84
N LEU A 101 8.25 19.35 2.07
CA LEU A 101 7.14 18.41 2.32
C LEU A 101 5.82 18.83 1.65
N GLY A 102 5.51 20.14 1.60
CA GLY A 102 4.23 20.64 1.09
C GLY A 102 4.29 21.11 -0.36
N GLY A 103 4.06 20.22 -1.33
CA GLY A 103 3.68 20.66 -2.69
C GLY A 103 4.02 19.72 -3.83
N ASP A 104 3.85 20.23 -5.05
CA ASP A 104 3.52 19.46 -6.25
C ASP A 104 4.71 18.93 -7.05
N GLY A 105 5.43 17.90 -6.62
CA GLY A 105 6.37 17.25 -7.55
C GLY A 105 7.00 15.94 -7.09
N ASP A 106 7.30 15.08 -8.07
CA ASP A 106 7.88 13.73 -7.88
C ASP A 106 9.33 13.78 -7.35
N ASP A 107 10.13 14.77 -7.76
CA ASP A 107 11.51 15.00 -7.30
C ASP A 107 11.64 15.92 -6.08
N ARG A 108 10.71 15.83 -5.13
CA ARG A 108 10.82 16.50 -3.83
C ARG A 108 11.67 15.74 -2.84
#